data_AF-X0V2L8-F1
#
_entry.id   AF-X0V2L8-F1
#
_cell.length_a   1.000
_cell.length_b   1.000
_cell.length_c   1.000
_cell.angle_alpha   90.00
_cell.angle_beta   90.00
_cell.angle_gamma   90.00
#
_symmetry.space_group_name_H-M   'P 1'
#
loop_
_entity.id
_entity.type
_entity.pdbx_description
1 polymer ?
#
loop_
_entity_poly.entity_id
_entity_poly.type
_entity_poly.pdbx_seq_one_letter_code
_entity_poly.pdbx_strand_id
1 'polypeptide(L)'
;MFRAVSITPGIGFEFFSRTITWDDGQYTSKLKSSFITFNTEFEFGKGFFINAILGYAMPGSSYNELTFRELPISVELDVGTIKGYIVGAEIKKSLIYAKDLRIDVLGQFFYYMGTKKEWEIPDLIVDGTVEGDPSWMRASIGPIFTYRGFD
;
A
#
# COMPACT_ATOMS: atom_id res chain seq x y z
N MET A 1 -7.55 24.94 18.70
CA MET A 1 -8.20 23.63 18.84
C MET A 1 -8.83 23.30 17.49
N PHE A 2 -8.31 22.34 16.73
CA PHE A 2 -8.89 21.94 15.45
C PHE A 2 -10.13 21.07 15.74
N ARG A 3 -11.34 21.59 15.47
CA ARG A 3 -12.59 20.85 15.63
C ARG A 3 -12.93 20.20 14.29
N ALA A 4 -13.11 18.88 14.27
CA ALA A 4 -13.61 18.17 13.11
C ALA A 4 -15.06 18.60 12.86
N VAL A 5 -15.35 18.95 11.61
CA VAL A 5 -16.67 19.40 11.12
C VAL A 5 -17.50 18.20 10.70
N SER A 6 -16.88 17.19 10.09
CA SER A 6 -17.52 15.93 9.71
C SER A 6 -16.56 14.75 9.92
N ILE A 7 -17.14 13.58 10.16
CA ILE A 7 -16.44 12.30 10.28
C ILE A 7 -17.16 11.32 9.34
N THR A 8 -16.44 10.72 8.41
CA THR A 8 -17.00 9.81 7.41
C THR A 8 -16.25 8.49 7.43
N PRO A 9 -16.82 7.41 7.99
CA PRO A 9 -16.25 6.08 7.87
C PRO A 9 -16.44 5.54 6.45
N GLY A 10 -15.51 4.70 6.02
CA GLY A 10 -15.53 4.07 4.70
C GLY A 10 -14.94 2.67 4.71
N ILE A 11 -15.31 1.90 3.69
CA ILE A 11 -14.70 0.62 3.34
C ILE A 11 -14.16 0.79 1.92
N GLY A 12 -12.97 0.29 1.69
CA GLY A 12 -12.28 0.37 0.41
C GLY A 12 -11.64 -0.95 0.03
N PHE A 13 -11.27 -1.01 -1.25
CA PHE A 13 -10.47 -2.08 -1.82
C PHE A 13 -9.34 -1.43 -2.60
N GLU A 14 -8.11 -1.84 -2.35
CA GLU A 14 -6.94 -1.36 -3.07
C GLU A 14 -6.21 -2.54 -3.70
N PHE A 15 -5.91 -2.44 -5.00
CA PHE A 15 -5.04 -3.36 -5.72
C PHE A 15 -3.84 -2.59 -6.25
N PHE A 16 -2.64 -3.13 -6.04
CA PHE A 16 -1.42 -2.57 -6.59
C PHE A 16 -0.54 -3.65 -7.18
N SER A 17 0.09 -3.30 -8.30
CA SER A 17 1.11 -4.09 -8.97
C SER A 17 2.26 -3.15 -9.29
N ARG A 18 3.41 -3.33 -8.63
CA ARG A 18 4.57 -2.44 -8.76
C ARG A 18 5.85 -3.23 -8.83
N THR A 19 6.80 -2.73 -9.61
CA THR A 19 8.19 -3.17 -9.51
C THR A 19 8.82 -2.46 -8.32
N ILE A 20 9.33 -3.23 -7.37
CA ILE A 20 10.16 -2.73 -6.27
C ILE A 20 11.62 -2.96 -6.64
N THR A 21 12.49 -2.06 -6.20
CA THR A 21 13.94 -2.16 -6.37
C THR A 21 14.55 -2.23 -4.97
N TRP A 22 15.52 -3.10 -4.75
CA TRP A 22 16.24 -3.22 -3.47
C TRP A 22 17.73 -3.42 -3.71
N ASP A 23 18.49 -3.53 -2.62
CA ASP A 23 19.96 -3.52 -2.57
C ASP A 23 20.55 -2.38 -3.40
N ASP A 24 20.23 -1.15 -3.01
CA ASP A 24 20.75 0.08 -3.64
C ASP A 24 20.59 0.13 -5.18
N GLY A 25 19.53 -0.49 -5.70
CA GLY A 25 19.23 -0.46 -7.12
C GLY A 25 19.65 -1.70 -7.90
N GLN A 26 20.27 -2.70 -7.26
CA GLN A 26 20.84 -3.86 -7.95
C GLN A 26 19.79 -4.88 -8.43
N TYR A 27 18.67 -5.01 -7.73
CA TYR A 27 17.68 -6.05 -8.00
C TYR A 27 16.24 -5.50 -8.07
N THR A 28 15.37 -6.16 -8.84
CA THR A 28 13.97 -5.77 -9.04
C THR A 28 13.00 -6.96 -9.03
N SER A 29 11.82 -6.81 -8.43
CA SER A 29 10.75 -7.83 -8.28
C SER A 29 9.42 -7.14 -8.47
N LYS A 30 8.43 -7.92 -8.94
CA LYS A 30 7.05 -7.45 -9.04
C LYS A 30 6.27 -7.77 -7.78
N LEU A 31 5.92 -6.74 -7.03
CA LEU A 31 5.01 -6.82 -5.92
C LEU A 31 3.57 -6.64 -6.41
N LYS A 32 2.73 -7.67 -6.25
CA LYS A 32 1.28 -7.56 -6.37
C LYS A 32 0.65 -7.73 -5.01
N SER A 33 -0.22 -6.82 -4.59
CA SER A 33 -1.08 -7.11 -3.44
C SER A 33 -2.44 -6.43 -3.52
N SER A 34 -3.36 -7.04 -2.78
CA SER A 34 -4.76 -6.66 -2.70
C SER A 34 -5.11 -6.45 -1.23
N PHE A 35 -5.73 -5.32 -0.92
CA PHE A 35 -6.15 -4.96 0.42
C PHE A 35 -7.64 -4.69 0.50
N ILE A 36 -8.26 -5.17 1.58
CA ILE A 36 -9.50 -4.57 2.07
C ILE A 36 -9.08 -3.52 3.11
N THR A 37 -9.65 -2.32 3.00
CA THR A 37 -9.34 -1.21 3.89
C THR A 37 -10.60 -0.70 4.59
N PHE A 38 -10.46 -0.35 5.85
CA PHE A 38 -11.37 0.52 6.59
C PHE A 38 -10.71 1.88 6.71
N ASN A 39 -11.46 2.93 6.42
CA ASN A 39 -10.93 4.28 6.49
C ASN A 39 -11.88 5.21 7.22
N THR A 40 -11.35 6.30 7.77
CA THR A 40 -12.12 7.34 8.44
C THR A 40 -11.59 8.69 8.01
N GLU A 41 -12.40 9.41 7.25
CA GLU A 41 -12.09 10.77 6.82
C GLU A 41 -12.63 11.77 7.85
N PHE A 42 -11.78 12.70 8.24
CA PHE A 42 -12.06 13.82 9.13
C PHE A 42 -11.95 15.09 8.31
N GLU A 43 -13.06 15.82 8.16
CA GLU A 43 -13.04 17.15 7.57
C GLU A 43 -12.82 18.19 8.64
N PHE A 44 -11.85 19.05 8.42
CA PHE A 44 -11.62 20.27 9.17
C PHE A 44 -11.94 21.46 8.26
N GLY A 45 -12.51 22.51 8.84
CA GLY A 45 -13.00 23.67 8.10
C GLY A 45 -11.98 24.22 7.08
N LYS A 46 -12.50 24.86 6.02
CA LYS A 46 -11.74 25.34 4.85
C LYS A 46 -11.22 24.20 3.94
N GLY A 47 -11.94 23.08 3.82
CA GLY A 47 -11.63 22.02 2.86
C GLY A 47 -10.31 21.30 3.12
N PHE A 48 -9.97 21.10 4.39
CA PHE A 48 -8.83 20.29 4.80
C PHE A 48 -9.34 18.95 5.33
N PHE A 49 -8.79 17.86 4.85
CA PHE A 49 -9.23 16.52 5.21
C PHE A 49 -8.05 15.68 5.65
N ILE A 50 -8.25 14.88 6.69
CA ILE A 50 -7.32 13.82 7.09
C ILE A 50 -8.08 12.51 6.98
N ASN A 51 -7.53 11.54 6.25
CA ASN A 51 -8.07 10.19 6.17
C ASN A 51 -7.12 9.23 6.90
N ALA A 52 -7.62 8.52 7.90
CA ALA A 52 -6.89 7.42 8.54
C ALA A 52 -7.32 6.10 7.91
N ILE A 53 -6.37 5.25 7.54
CA ILE A 53 -6.61 3.99 6.80
C ILE A 53 -6.00 2.83 7.57
N LEU A 54 -6.77 1.76 7.74
CA LEU A 54 -6.32 0.47 8.23
C LEU A 54 -6.77 -0.60 7.24
N GLY A 55 -5.92 -1.55 6.91
CA GLY A 55 -6.29 -2.61 5.98
C GLY A 55 -5.60 -3.92 6.23
N TYR A 56 -6.08 -4.94 5.53
CA TYR A 56 -5.61 -6.30 5.63
C TYR A 56 -5.39 -6.91 4.25
N ALA A 57 -4.25 -7.60 4.08
CA ALA A 57 -3.87 -8.27 2.84
C ALA A 57 -4.80 -9.45 2.55
N MET A 58 -5.49 -9.40 1.43
CA MET A 58 -6.38 -10.48 1.01
C MET A 58 -5.59 -11.72 0.57
N PRO A 59 -6.10 -12.94 0.85
CA PRO A 59 -5.62 -14.17 0.23
C PRO A 59 -5.67 -14.03 -1.31
N GLY A 60 -4.57 -14.32 -2.00
CA GLY A 60 -4.39 -14.07 -3.44
C GLY A 60 -3.47 -12.89 -3.80
N SER A 61 -3.03 -12.11 -2.82
CA SER A 61 -1.92 -11.16 -2.97
C SER A 61 -0.62 -11.92 -3.20
N SER A 62 -0.21 -12.17 -4.45
CA SER A 62 1.01 -12.92 -4.73
C SER A 62 2.22 -11.99 -4.76
N TYR A 63 3.22 -12.32 -3.96
CA TYR A 63 4.55 -11.84 -4.23
C TYR A 63 5.12 -12.75 -5.32
N ASN A 64 4.79 -12.45 -6.58
CA ASN A 64 5.45 -13.14 -7.69
C ASN A 64 6.93 -12.77 -7.61
N GLU A 65 7.79 -13.78 -7.54
CA GLU A 65 9.25 -13.62 -7.67
C GLU A 65 9.88 -12.94 -6.44
N LEU A 66 9.60 -13.39 -5.21
CA LEU A 66 10.40 -12.96 -4.05
C LEU A 66 11.81 -13.51 -4.17
N THR A 67 12.79 -12.64 -4.38
CA THR A 67 14.20 -12.99 -4.31
C THR A 67 14.65 -12.98 -2.84
N PHE A 68 15.01 -14.15 -2.33
CA PHE A 68 15.46 -14.32 -0.95
C PHE A 68 16.93 -13.87 -0.78
N ARG A 69 17.22 -13.21 0.35
CA ARG A 69 18.54 -12.68 0.71
C ARG A 69 19.49 -13.79 1.20
N GLU A 70 20.78 -13.46 1.34
CA GLU A 70 21.82 -14.22 2.06
C GLU A 70 22.15 -15.63 1.54
N LEU A 71 21.56 -16.06 0.44
CA LEU A 71 21.95 -17.30 -0.22
C LEU A 71 23.02 -17.03 -1.29
N PRO A 72 24.03 -17.90 -1.45
CA PRO A 72 24.96 -17.83 -2.59
C PRO A 72 24.27 -18.03 -3.95
N ILE A 73 22.97 -18.33 -3.94
CA ILE A 73 22.08 -18.48 -5.10
C ILE A 73 20.78 -17.72 -4.84
N SER A 74 20.34 -16.90 -5.79
CA SER A 74 19.01 -16.26 -5.75
C SER A 74 17.95 -17.33 -5.99
N VAL A 75 17.09 -17.58 -5.00
CA VAL A 75 15.97 -18.53 -5.13
C VAL A 75 14.71 -17.74 -5.48
N GLU A 76 14.05 -18.13 -6.57
CA GLU A 76 12.77 -17.58 -7.00
C GLU A 76 11.68 -18.60 -6.66
N LEU A 77 10.80 -18.26 -5.72
CA LEU A 77 9.73 -19.16 -5.28
C LEU A 77 8.37 -18.49 -5.51
N ASP A 78 7.42 -19.26 -6.06
CA ASP A 78 6.00 -18.88 -6.08
C ASP A 78 5.39 -19.14 -4.70
N VAL A 79 5.54 -18.16 -3.81
CA VAL A 79 5.25 -18.31 -2.37
C VAL A 79 3.79 -18.01 -1.98
N GLY A 80 2.94 -17.75 -2.97
CA GLY A 80 1.56 -17.36 -2.76
C GLY A 80 1.46 -16.08 -1.91
N THR A 81 0.43 -16.00 -1.07
CA THR A 81 0.16 -14.80 -0.28
C THR A 81 0.83 -14.77 1.08
N ILE A 82 1.56 -13.67 1.34
CA ILE A 82 1.98 -13.27 2.68
C ILE A 82 0.89 -12.36 3.24
N LYS A 83 0.28 -12.80 4.34
CA LYS A 83 -0.72 -12.02 5.07
C LYS A 83 -0.03 -10.81 5.70
N GLY A 84 -0.79 -9.76 5.95
CA GLY A 84 -0.23 -8.57 6.56
C GLY A 84 -1.26 -7.49 6.78
N TYR A 85 -0.83 -6.46 7.48
CA TYR A 85 -1.64 -5.29 7.79
C TYR A 85 -1.04 -4.08 7.07
N ILE A 86 -1.91 -3.20 6.58
CA ILE A 86 -1.52 -1.90 6.06
C ILE A 86 -2.10 -0.83 6.96
N VAL A 87 -1.29 0.16 7.28
CA VAL A 87 -1.72 1.39 7.94
C VAL A 87 -1.39 2.56 7.03
N GLY A 88 -2.28 3.53 6.96
CA GLY A 88 -2.10 4.67 6.07
C GLY A 88 -2.73 5.93 6.62
N ALA A 89 -2.24 7.05 6.12
CA ALA A 89 -2.81 8.36 6.36
C ALA A 89 -2.78 9.16 5.06
N GLU A 90 -3.84 9.91 4.83
CA GLU A 90 -3.91 10.85 3.72
C GLU A 90 -4.26 12.23 4.24
N ILE A 91 -3.66 13.24 3.63
CA ILE A 91 -3.96 14.65 3.90
C ILE A 91 -4.36 15.26 2.57
N LYS A 92 -5.58 15.82 2.53
CA LYS A 92 -6.13 16.46 1.33
C LYS A 92 -6.46 17.90 1.64
N LYS A 93 -6.06 18.81 0.75
CA LYS A 93 -6.39 20.23 0.83
C LYS A 93 -6.99 20.69 -0.48
N SER A 94 -8.22 21.21 -0.42
CA SER A 94 -8.81 21.88 -1.57
C SER A 94 -8.14 23.22 -1.82
N LEU A 95 -7.67 23.42 -3.06
CA LEU A 95 -7.00 24.63 -3.51
C LEU A 95 -7.94 25.53 -4.31
N ILE A 96 -8.54 24.97 -5.36
CA ILE A 96 -9.32 25.71 -6.33
C ILE A 96 -10.68 25.04 -6.48
N TYR A 97 -11.73 25.85 -6.44
CA TYR A 97 -13.09 25.44 -6.74
C TYR A 97 -13.63 26.37 -7.84
N ALA A 98 -13.83 25.83 -9.04
CA ALA A 98 -14.34 26.57 -10.19
C ALA A 98 -15.49 25.78 -10.79
N LYS A 99 -16.75 26.24 -10.60
CA LYS A 99 -18.01 25.56 -10.97
C LYS A 99 -17.95 24.03 -10.85
N ASP A 100 -17.50 23.37 -11.91
CA ASP A 100 -17.52 21.92 -12.09
C ASP A 100 -16.16 21.25 -11.87
N LEU A 101 -15.08 22.04 -11.77
CA LEU A 101 -13.72 21.58 -11.54
C LEU A 101 -13.28 21.90 -10.10
N ARG A 102 -12.82 20.86 -9.41
CA ARG A 102 -12.11 20.96 -8.13
C ARG A 102 -10.67 20.48 -8.32
N ILE A 103 -9.73 21.29 -7.82
CA ILE A 103 -8.32 20.92 -7.73
C ILE A 103 -7.94 20.83 -6.25
N ASP A 104 -7.49 19.64 -5.86
CA ASP A 104 -7.01 19.34 -4.53
C ASP A 104 -5.52 18.98 -4.58
N VAL A 105 -4.80 19.14 -3.47
CA VAL A 105 -3.50 18.50 -3.24
C VAL A 105 -3.72 17.35 -2.28
N LEU A 106 -3.20 16.18 -2.64
CA LEU A 106 -3.23 14.98 -1.81
C LEU A 106 -1.80 14.57 -1.47
N GLY A 107 -1.52 14.45 -0.18
CA GLY A 107 -0.39 13.72 0.35
C GLY A 107 -0.85 12.39 0.92
N GLN A 108 -0.12 11.31 0.65
CA GLN A 108 -0.43 9.98 1.16
C GLN A 108 0.80 9.34 1.75
N PHE A 109 0.61 8.60 2.83
CA PHE A 109 1.59 7.72 3.41
C PHE A 109 0.96 6.37 3.73
N PHE A 110 1.66 5.30 3.40
CA PHE A 110 1.26 3.93 3.71
C PHE A 110 2.46 3.15 4.21
N TYR A 111 2.21 2.30 5.20
CA TYR A 111 3.16 1.33 5.73
C TYR A 111 2.50 -0.03 5.78
N TYR A 112 3.17 -1.03 5.21
CA TYR A 112 2.74 -2.42 5.22
C TYR A 112 3.69 -3.24 6.08
N MET A 113 3.10 -4.08 6.92
CA MET A 113 3.79 -5.06 7.74
C MET A 113 3.22 -6.43 7.44
N GLY A 114 4.02 -7.26 6.75
CA GLY A 114 3.71 -8.66 6.50
C GLY A 114 3.89 -9.51 7.75
N THR A 115 3.32 -10.70 7.72
CA THR A 115 3.60 -11.74 8.70
C THR A 115 4.79 -12.56 8.21
N LYS A 116 5.76 -12.79 9.10
CA LYS A 116 6.83 -13.77 8.88
C LYS A 116 6.25 -15.10 8.41
N LYS A 117 6.80 -15.63 7.33
CA LYS A 117 6.43 -16.93 6.79
C LYS A 117 7.69 -17.66 6.34
N GLU A 118 7.69 -18.97 6.56
CA GLU A 118 8.75 -19.87 6.15
C GLU A 118 8.24 -20.73 5.00
N TRP A 119 9.14 -21.02 4.05
CA TRP A 119 8.89 -21.92 2.94
C TRP A 119 10.05 -22.91 2.83
N GLU A 120 9.71 -24.15 2.57
CA GLU A 120 10.71 -25.15 2.20
C GLU A 120 11.18 -24.87 0.77
N ILE A 121 12.48 -24.99 0.54
CA ILE A 121 13.05 -24.85 -0.78
C ILE A 121 12.93 -26.20 -1.50
N PRO A 122 12.14 -26.31 -2.58
CA PRO A 122 12.07 -27.54 -3.35
C PRO A 122 13.43 -27.83 -4.00
N ASP A 123 13.70 -29.11 -4.25
CA ASP A 123 14.82 -29.59 -5.06
C ASP A 123 16.24 -29.43 -4.47
N LEU A 124 16.39 -29.18 -3.17
CA LEU A 124 17.69 -29.34 -2.49
C LEU A 124 17.94 -30.80 -2.08
N ILE A 125 19.21 -31.21 -2.17
CA ILE A 125 19.70 -32.52 -1.68
C ILE A 125 19.68 -32.57 -0.14
N VAL A 126 19.63 -31.41 0.53
CA VAL A 126 19.56 -31.25 1.99
C VAL A 126 18.36 -30.37 2.34
N ASP A 127 17.69 -30.65 3.46
CA ASP A 127 16.57 -29.82 3.90
C ASP A 127 17.01 -28.37 4.09
N GLY A 128 16.28 -27.44 3.48
CA GLY A 128 16.53 -26.01 3.54
C GLY A 128 15.23 -25.23 3.58
N THR A 129 15.16 -24.25 4.47
CA THR A 129 14.03 -23.33 4.59
C THR A 129 14.47 -21.91 4.26
N VAL A 130 13.58 -21.16 3.63
CA VAL A 130 13.70 -19.71 3.48
C VAL A 130 12.62 -19.02 4.30
N GLU A 131 12.99 -17.89 4.89
CA GLU A 131 12.11 -17.05 5.67
C GLU A 131 11.92 -15.70 4.98
N GLY A 132 10.69 -15.20 4.98
CA GLY A 132 10.36 -13.88 4.45
C GLY A 132 9.55 -13.07 5.44
N ASP A 133 10.05 -11.88 5.74
CA ASP A 133 9.40 -10.86 6.55
C ASP A 133 9.28 -9.56 5.73
N PRO A 134 8.24 -9.42 4.87
CA PRO A 134 8.14 -8.28 3.98
C PRO A 134 7.56 -7.07 4.72
N SER A 135 8.29 -5.96 4.67
CA SER A 135 7.80 -4.65 5.06
C SER A 135 8.11 -3.62 3.98
N TRP A 136 7.22 -2.65 3.80
CA TRP A 136 7.45 -1.56 2.86
C TRP A 136 6.72 -0.30 3.29
N MET A 137 7.19 0.84 2.79
CA MET A 137 6.54 2.13 2.96
C MET A 137 6.38 2.84 1.62
N ARG A 138 5.31 3.63 1.50
CA ARG A 138 5.01 4.45 0.33
C ARG A 138 4.63 5.84 0.80
N ALA A 139 5.30 6.85 0.25
CA ALA A 139 4.90 8.24 0.35
C ALA A 139 4.64 8.79 -1.05
N SER A 140 3.57 9.55 -1.22
CA SER A 140 3.26 10.26 -2.46
C SER A 140 2.63 11.62 -2.18
N ILE A 141 2.86 12.56 -3.08
CA ILE A 141 2.18 13.85 -3.07
C ILE A 141 1.87 14.27 -4.50
N GLY A 142 0.68 14.81 -4.73
CA GLY A 142 0.29 15.26 -6.06
C GLY A 142 -1.05 15.98 -6.10
N PRO A 143 -1.36 16.61 -7.25
CA PRO A 143 -2.66 17.20 -7.48
C PRO A 143 -3.73 16.14 -7.79
N ILE A 144 -4.97 16.41 -7.42
CA ILE A 144 -6.16 15.67 -7.82
C ILE A 144 -7.10 16.62 -8.54
N PHE A 145 -7.56 16.20 -9.72
CA PHE A 145 -8.56 16.91 -10.50
C PHE A 145 -9.88 16.15 -10.42
N THR A 146 -10.91 16.79 -9.90
CA THR A 146 -12.27 16.23 -9.85
C THR A 146 -13.17 17.09 -10.72
N TYR A 147 -13.80 16.49 -11.73
CA TYR A 147 -14.78 17.16 -12.58
C TYR A 147 -16.19 16.60 -12.29
N ARG A 148 -17.16 17.48 -12.08
CA ARG A 148 -18.56 17.14 -11.72
C ARG A 148 -19.61 17.61 -12.73
N GLY A 149 -19.21 18.23 -13.84
CA GLY A 149 -20.13 18.86 -14.80
C GLY A 149 -20.74 17.92 -15.83
N PHE A 150 -20.94 16.63 -15.49
CA PHE A 150 -21.73 15.70 -16.30
C PHE A 150 -23.10 15.53 -15.63
N ASP A 151 -23.87 16.61 -15.60
CA ASP A 151 -25.33 16.57 -15.42
C ASP A 151 -26.00 16.75 -16.79
#